data_AF-A0A966UAD6-F1
#
_entry.id   AF-A0A966UAD6-F1
#
_cell.length_a   1.000
_cell.length_b   1.000
_cell.length_c   1.000
_cell.angle_alpha   90.00
_cell.angle_beta   90.00
_cell.angle_gamma   90.00
#
_symmetry.space_group_name_H-M   'P 1'
#
loop_
_entity.id
_entity.type
_entity.pdbx_description
1 polymer ?
#
loop_
_entity_poly.entity_id
_entity_poly.type
_entity_poly.pdbx_seq_one_letter_code
_entity_poly.pdbx_strand_id
1 'polypeptide(L)'
;MHLDLSQLGDDEADDWMDATRDALLKHPAIAEAWTLEEIRISPDPFAEMRRNGTDKRGGQVYFALHPGHLSYSNEGTTHGSGYAYDTHVPVVFMGYGSQNAHHNERIGVKDIAPTLCKILDIAFPSACTGNPLCVAADWAD
;
A
#
# COMPACT_ATOMS: atom_id res chain seq x y z
N MET A 1 6.89 -18.96 1.49
CA MET A 1 7.94 -18.83 0.45
C MET A 1 9.26 -19.28 1.03
N HIS A 2 9.93 -20.24 0.41
CA HIS A 2 11.29 -20.63 0.79
C HIS A 2 12.24 -20.01 -0.22
N LEU A 3 13.16 -19.16 0.25
CA LEU A 3 14.18 -18.56 -0.61
C LEU A 3 15.31 -19.57 -0.72
N ASP A 4 15.56 -20.06 -1.93
CA ASP A 4 16.70 -20.94 -2.18
C ASP A 4 17.98 -20.10 -2.14
N LEU A 5 18.69 -20.18 -1.01
CA LEU A 5 19.90 -19.39 -0.78
C LEU A 5 21.03 -19.74 -1.76
N SER A 6 20.97 -20.89 -2.45
CA SER A 6 21.93 -21.20 -3.51
C SER A 6 21.83 -20.25 -4.72
N GLN A 7 20.72 -19.51 -4.83
CA GLN A 7 20.49 -18.54 -5.89
C GLN A 7 21.15 -17.18 -5.64
N LEU A 8 21.71 -16.95 -4.44
CA LEU A 8 22.32 -15.69 -4.02
C LEU A 8 23.78 -15.51 -4.46
N GLY A 9 24.43 -16.53 -5.03
CA GLY A 9 25.85 -16.44 -5.42
C GLY A 9 26.80 -16.22 -4.23
N ASP A 10 28.09 -15.99 -4.53
CA ASP A 10 29.13 -15.63 -3.55
C ASP A 10 29.28 -14.08 -3.51
N ASP A 11 28.16 -13.36 -3.44
CA ASP A 11 28.18 -11.90 -3.53
C ASP A 11 28.69 -11.26 -2.22
N GLU A 12 29.47 -10.18 -2.33
CA GLU A 12 30.03 -9.47 -1.18
C GLU A 12 28.92 -8.86 -0.30
N ALA A 13 29.24 -8.59 0.97
CA ALA A 13 28.30 -8.05 1.95
C ALA A 13 27.69 -6.69 1.58
N ASP A 14 28.18 -6.02 0.54
CA ASP A 14 27.66 -4.76 0.03
C ASP A 14 26.64 -4.94 -1.13
N ASP A 15 26.62 -6.11 -1.79
CA ASP A 15 25.75 -6.39 -2.97
C ASP A 15 24.57 -7.34 -2.66
N TRP A 16 24.45 -7.82 -1.41
CA TRP A 16 23.44 -8.82 -1.04
C TRP A 16 21.99 -8.41 -1.31
N MET A 17 21.68 -7.10 -1.30
CA MET A 17 20.33 -6.60 -1.55
C MET A 17 19.94 -6.83 -3.01
N ASP A 18 20.85 -6.53 -3.94
CA ASP A 18 20.67 -6.75 -5.37
C ASP A 18 20.63 -8.25 -5.67
N ALA A 19 21.54 -9.03 -5.06
CA ALA A 19 21.54 -10.49 -5.17
C ALA A 19 20.20 -11.11 -4.70
N THR A 20 19.67 -10.62 -3.57
CA THR A 20 18.39 -11.09 -3.03
C THR A 20 17.23 -10.69 -3.93
N ARG A 21 17.19 -9.45 -4.43
CA ARG A 21 16.19 -9.00 -5.40
C ARG A 21 16.21 -9.88 -6.65
N ASP A 22 17.39 -10.14 -7.21
CA ASP A 22 17.55 -10.90 -8.44
C ASP A 22 17.21 -12.38 -8.25
N ALA A 23 17.50 -12.95 -7.07
CA ALA A 23 17.05 -14.28 -6.71
C ALA A 23 15.51 -14.36 -6.60
N LEU A 24 14.87 -13.36 -5.97
CA LEU A 24 13.41 -13.30 -5.88
C LEU A 24 12.76 -13.28 -7.27
N LEU A 25 13.30 -12.49 -8.21
CA LEU A 25 12.78 -12.40 -9.58
C LEU A 25 12.85 -13.72 -10.37
N LYS A 26 13.66 -14.69 -9.94
CA LYS A 26 13.68 -16.03 -10.56
C LYS A 26 12.49 -16.90 -10.14
N HIS A 27 11.79 -16.57 -9.05
CA HIS A 27 10.67 -17.37 -8.56
C HIS A 27 9.39 -17.06 -9.35
N PRO A 28 8.67 -18.06 -9.89
CA PRO A 28 7.57 -17.85 -10.85
C PRO A 28 6.34 -17.13 -10.27
N ALA A 29 6.21 -17.06 -8.95
CA ALA A 29 5.14 -16.32 -8.28
C ALA A 29 5.44 -14.82 -8.06
N ILE A 30 6.70 -14.40 -8.21
CA ILE A 30 7.13 -13.01 -7.98
C ILE A 30 6.91 -12.22 -9.28
N ALA A 31 6.12 -11.16 -9.19
CA ALA A 31 5.94 -10.24 -10.31
C ALA A 31 7.09 -9.23 -10.38
N GLU A 32 7.45 -8.67 -9.23
CA GLU A 32 8.38 -7.57 -9.11
C GLU A 32 9.15 -7.67 -7.79
N ALA A 33 10.40 -7.22 -7.78
CA ALA A 33 11.21 -7.08 -6.59
C ALA A 33 12.09 -5.83 -6.71
N TRP A 34 12.37 -5.22 -5.56
CA TRP A 34 13.15 -3.99 -5.48
C TRP A 34 14.02 -3.98 -4.23
N THR A 35 15.16 -3.31 -4.31
CA THR A 35 15.88 -2.84 -3.12
C THR A 35 15.20 -1.62 -2.52
N LEU A 36 15.55 -1.26 -1.29
CA LEU A 36 15.06 -0.07 -0.62
C LEU A 36 15.37 1.20 -1.43
N GLU A 37 16.58 1.29 -1.99
CA GLU A 37 17.00 2.46 -2.77
C GLU A 37 16.22 2.59 -4.07
N GLU A 38 15.91 1.48 -4.75
CA GLU A 38 15.04 1.49 -5.92
C GLU A 38 13.63 1.96 -5.58
N ILE A 39 13.03 1.44 -4.50
CA ILE A 39 11.70 1.88 -4.06
C ILE A 39 11.67 3.37 -3.72
N ARG A 40 12.77 3.97 -3.22
CA ARG A 40 12.82 5.41 -2.89
C ARG A 40 12.68 6.32 -4.10
N ILE A 41 13.08 5.87 -5.29
CA ILE A 41 13.13 6.71 -6.49
C ILE A 41 12.21 6.23 -7.62
N SER A 42 11.77 4.96 -7.59
CA SER A 42 10.96 4.36 -8.65
C SER A 42 9.63 5.11 -8.89
N PRO A 43 9.26 5.39 -10.15
CA PRO A 43 7.95 5.94 -10.49
C PRO A 43 6.85 4.87 -10.59
N ASP A 44 7.18 3.58 -10.38
CA ASP A 44 6.20 2.50 -10.44
C ASP A 44 5.14 2.61 -9.32
N PRO A 45 3.83 2.47 -9.61
CA PRO A 45 2.79 2.59 -8.60
C PRO A 45 2.86 1.58 -7.44
N PHE A 46 3.33 0.35 -7.66
CA PHE A 46 3.54 -0.61 -6.57
C PHE A 46 4.73 -0.22 -5.70
N ALA A 47 5.82 0.24 -6.33
CA ALA A 47 6.97 0.78 -5.61
C ALA A 47 6.60 2.05 -4.80
N GLU A 48 5.78 2.95 -5.36
CA GLU A 48 5.27 4.13 -4.64
C GLU A 48 4.41 3.72 -3.44
N MET A 49 3.49 2.76 -3.62
CA MET A 49 2.69 2.22 -2.53
C MET A 49 3.57 1.63 -1.42
N ARG A 50 4.62 0.90 -1.80
CA ARG A 50 5.55 0.32 -0.83
C ARG A 50 6.38 1.37 -0.11
N ARG A 51 6.85 2.41 -0.84
CA ARG A 51 7.56 3.57 -0.28
C ARG A 51 6.71 4.25 0.79
N ASN A 52 5.43 4.47 0.51
CA ASN A 52 4.49 5.14 1.43
C ASN A 52 4.30 4.37 2.75
N GLY A 53 4.54 3.04 2.76
CA GLY A 53 4.50 2.20 3.96
C GLY A 53 5.86 1.91 4.60
N THR A 54 6.94 2.52 4.12
CA THR A 54 8.31 2.20 4.56
C THR A 54 8.85 3.26 5.51
N ASP A 55 9.36 2.82 6.67
CA ASP A 55 10.07 3.66 7.64
C ASP A 55 11.38 3.00 8.10
N LYS A 56 11.96 3.47 9.21
CA LYS A 56 13.21 2.91 9.78
C LYS A 56 13.12 1.44 10.20
N ARG A 57 11.90 0.87 10.27
CA ARG A 57 11.61 -0.54 10.59
C ARG A 57 11.39 -1.37 9.33
N GLY A 58 11.37 -0.73 8.15
CA GLY A 58 11.22 -1.40 6.86
C GLY A 58 12.39 -2.31 6.53
N GLY A 59 12.13 -3.31 5.69
CA GLY A 59 13.16 -4.17 5.13
C GLY A 59 14.05 -3.44 4.11
N GLN A 60 15.08 -4.15 3.66
CA GLN A 60 16.03 -3.65 2.66
C GLN A 60 15.70 -4.14 1.24
N VAL A 61 14.90 -5.21 1.14
CA VAL A 61 14.41 -5.78 -0.12
C VAL A 61 12.91 -6.01 0.00
N TYR A 62 12.21 -5.74 -1.08
CA TYR A 62 10.77 -5.78 -1.19
C TYR A 62 10.37 -6.55 -2.44
N PHE A 63 9.18 -7.15 -2.43
CA PHE A 63 8.64 -7.83 -3.60
C PHE A 63 7.12 -7.74 -3.64
N ALA A 64 6.58 -7.94 -4.83
CA ALA A 64 5.16 -8.15 -5.09
C ALA A 64 4.97 -9.51 -5.78
N LEU A 65 3.95 -10.24 -5.36
CA LEU A 65 3.52 -11.45 -6.05
C LEU A 65 2.69 -11.09 -7.28
N HIS A 66 2.57 -11.99 -8.24
CA HIS A 66 1.60 -11.86 -9.33
C HIS A 66 0.15 -11.77 -8.80
N PRO A 67 -0.78 -11.17 -9.56
CA PRO A 67 -2.19 -11.13 -9.17
C PRO A 67 -2.74 -12.54 -8.89
N GLY A 68 -3.50 -12.69 -7.81
CA GLY A 68 -4.10 -13.97 -7.43
C GLY A 68 -3.15 -14.96 -6.76
N HIS A 69 -1.86 -14.63 -6.58
CA HIS A 69 -0.94 -15.44 -5.80
C HIS A 69 -0.95 -15.02 -4.32
N LEU A 70 -0.96 -16.02 -3.43
CA LEU A 70 -0.90 -15.83 -2.00
C LEU A 70 0.29 -16.60 -1.41
N SER A 71 0.99 -16.00 -0.45
CA SER A 71 1.90 -16.73 0.43
C SER A 71 1.16 -17.04 1.73
N TYR A 72 0.32 -18.07 1.71
CA TYR A 72 -0.58 -18.44 2.82
C TYR A 72 -0.70 -19.96 2.97
N SER A 73 -1.51 -20.43 3.93
CA SER A 73 -1.86 -21.86 4.03
C SER A 73 -2.61 -22.35 2.79
N ASN A 74 -2.67 -23.67 2.63
CA ASN A 74 -3.40 -24.32 1.52
C ASN A 74 -4.92 -24.07 1.57
N GLU A 75 -5.45 -23.59 2.69
CA GLU A 75 -6.86 -23.25 2.89
C GLU A 75 -7.00 -21.80 3.34
N GLY A 76 -8.19 -21.24 3.13
CA GLY A 76 -8.52 -19.86 3.46
C GLY A 76 -8.03 -18.85 2.43
N THR A 77 -7.96 -17.58 2.85
CA THR A 77 -7.45 -16.47 2.04
C THR A 77 -6.74 -15.47 2.95
N THR A 78 -5.97 -14.57 2.35
CA THR A 78 -5.33 -13.44 3.03
C THR A 78 -5.36 -12.21 2.12
N HIS A 79 -5.03 -11.06 2.68
CA HIS A 79 -4.86 -9.79 1.98
C HIS A 79 -3.42 -9.28 2.15
N GLY A 80 -3.09 -8.19 1.44
CA GLY A 80 -1.83 -7.45 1.62
C GLY A 80 -1.08 -7.16 0.32
N SER A 81 -1.63 -7.57 -0.82
CA SER A 81 -1.12 -7.17 -2.13
C SER A 81 -1.52 -5.72 -2.46
N GLY A 82 -0.80 -5.11 -3.41
CA GLY A 82 -1.14 -3.77 -3.92
C GLY A 82 -2.24 -3.75 -4.97
N TYR A 83 -2.84 -4.90 -5.30
CA TYR A 83 -3.85 -4.98 -6.35
C TYR A 83 -5.23 -4.50 -5.87
N ALA A 84 -6.11 -4.19 -6.82
CA ALA A 84 -7.41 -3.60 -6.53
C ALA A 84 -8.29 -4.45 -5.59
N TYR A 85 -8.19 -5.78 -5.64
CA TYR A 85 -8.98 -6.66 -4.77
C TYR A 85 -8.61 -6.56 -3.27
N ASP A 86 -7.39 -6.08 -2.95
CA ASP A 86 -6.96 -5.84 -1.57
C ASP A 86 -6.99 -4.36 -1.18
N THR A 87 -6.96 -3.45 -2.16
CA THR A 87 -6.81 -2.00 -1.92
C THR A 87 -8.10 -1.20 -2.17
N HIS A 88 -9.08 -1.76 -2.87
CA HIS A 88 -10.38 -1.12 -3.08
C HIS A 88 -11.31 -1.40 -1.90
N VAL A 89 -11.53 -0.37 -1.07
CA VAL A 89 -12.40 -0.45 0.11
C VAL A 89 -13.54 0.57 0.01
N PRO A 90 -14.75 0.22 0.45
CA PRO A 90 -15.86 1.16 0.49
C PRO A 90 -15.66 2.18 1.63
N VAL A 91 -16.05 3.43 1.38
CA VAL A 91 -16.12 4.49 2.38
C VAL A 91 -17.55 5.02 2.41
N VAL A 92 -18.17 5.00 3.58
CA VAL A 92 -19.56 5.44 3.78
C VAL A 92 -19.60 6.42 4.94
N PHE A 93 -20.07 7.64 4.67
CA PHE A 93 -20.40 8.63 5.69
C PHE A 93 -21.90 8.63 5.92
N MET A 94 -22.34 8.60 7.18
CA MET A 94 -23.75 8.48 7.55
C MET A 94 -24.03 9.19 8.86
N GLY A 95 -25.14 9.93 8.94
CA GLY A 95 -25.54 10.68 10.14
C GLY A 95 -26.79 11.53 9.91
N TYR A 96 -27.20 12.29 10.93
CA TYR A 96 -28.39 13.15 10.86
C TYR A 96 -28.22 14.28 9.84
N GLY A 97 -29.08 14.40 8.83
CA GLY A 97 -28.95 15.45 7.80
C GLY A 97 -27.98 15.12 6.67
N SER A 98 -27.48 13.87 6.56
CA SER A 98 -26.79 13.42 5.35
C SER A 98 -27.75 13.33 4.18
N GLN A 99 -27.33 13.82 3.01
CA GLN A 99 -28.03 13.57 1.76
C GLN A 99 -27.49 12.29 1.13
N ASN A 100 -28.36 11.53 0.46
CA ASN A 100 -27.93 10.36 -0.29
C ASN A 100 -27.15 10.82 -1.52
N ALA A 101 -25.84 10.56 -1.52
CA ALA A 101 -24.96 10.84 -2.64
C ALA A 101 -24.04 9.64 -2.88
N HIS A 102 -23.71 9.43 -4.16
CA HIS A 102 -22.75 8.43 -4.60
C HIS A 102 -21.64 9.10 -5.38
N HIS A 103 -20.42 8.78 -4.99
CA HIS A 103 -19.19 9.35 -5.51
C HIS A 103 -18.36 8.22 -6.11
N ASN A 104 -17.92 8.40 -7.36
CA ASN A 104 -17.15 7.40 -8.12
C ASN A 104 -15.72 7.87 -8.43
N GLU A 105 -15.38 9.08 -8.00
CA GLU A 105 -14.03 9.61 -8.08
C GLU A 105 -13.05 8.79 -7.24
N ARG A 106 -11.80 8.79 -7.66
CA ARG A 106 -10.74 8.11 -6.92
C ARG A 106 -10.39 8.92 -5.67
N ILE A 107 -10.56 8.28 -4.52
CA ILE A 107 -10.15 8.77 -3.20
C ILE A 107 -9.12 7.83 -2.56
N GLY A 108 -8.41 8.30 -1.55
CA GLY A 108 -7.55 7.48 -0.70
C GLY A 108 -8.13 7.27 0.70
N VAL A 109 -7.81 6.15 1.35
CA VAL A 109 -8.18 5.91 2.76
C VAL A 109 -7.66 7.01 3.69
N LYS A 110 -6.50 7.60 3.33
CA LYS A 110 -5.89 8.75 4.02
C LYS A 110 -6.78 10.01 4.05
N ASP A 111 -7.79 10.09 3.18
CA ASP A 111 -8.69 11.25 3.07
C ASP A 111 -9.81 11.21 4.11
N ILE A 112 -10.06 10.07 4.76
CA ILE A 112 -11.14 9.90 5.75
C ILE A 112 -10.92 10.80 6.98
N ALA A 113 -9.73 10.77 7.56
CA ALA A 113 -9.41 11.56 8.76
C ALA A 113 -9.59 13.08 8.57
N PRO A 114 -9.00 13.74 7.55
CA PRO A 114 -9.22 15.17 7.33
C PRO A 114 -10.67 15.50 6.95
N THR A 115 -11.42 14.56 6.34
CA THR A 115 -12.86 14.73 6.10
C THR A 115 -13.63 14.83 7.41
N LEU A 116 -13.36 13.95 8.37
CA LEU A 116 -13.98 13.99 9.70
C LEU A 116 -13.59 15.26 10.46
N CYS A 117 -12.32 15.70 10.39
CA CYS A 117 -11.90 16.95 11.01
C CYS A 117 -12.67 18.15 10.45
N LYS A 118 -12.92 18.17 9.13
CA LYS A 118 -13.71 19.23 8.49
C LYS A 118 -15.18 19.21 8.92
N ILE A 119 -15.77 18.02 9.07
CA ILE A 119 -17.14 17.85 9.59
C ILE A 119 -17.25 18.34 11.04
N LEU A 120 -16.22 18.14 11.85
CA LEU A 120 -16.22 18.45 13.28
C LEU A 120 -15.69 19.85 13.63
N ASP A 121 -15.26 20.62 12.62
CA ASP A 121 -14.56 21.90 12.79
C ASP A 121 -13.36 21.83 13.76
N ILE A 122 -12.46 20.87 13.53
CA ILE A 122 -11.22 20.70 14.30
C ILE A 122 -9.98 20.69 13.41
N ALA A 123 -8.82 20.97 14.01
CA ALA A 123 -7.55 20.91 13.32
C ALA A 123 -7.25 19.50 12.76
N PHE A 124 -6.57 19.46 11.61
CA PHE A 124 -6.14 18.19 11.00
C PHE A 124 -5.05 17.48 11.82
N PRO A 125 -4.92 16.15 11.68
CA PRO A 125 -3.81 15.42 12.27
C PRO A 125 -2.45 15.98 11.82
N SER A 126 -1.46 15.99 12.72
CA SER A 126 -0.15 16.63 12.49
C SER A 126 0.64 16.09 11.30
N ALA A 127 0.40 14.84 10.89
CA ALA A 127 1.03 14.19 9.73
C ALA A 127 0.00 13.85 8.62
N CYS A 128 -1.07 14.63 8.51
CA CYS A 128 -2.10 14.41 7.50
C CYS A 128 -1.54 14.62 6.07
N THR A 129 -1.67 13.59 5.23
CA THR A 129 -1.30 13.64 3.80
C THR A 129 -2.50 13.51 2.87
N GLY A 130 -3.70 13.30 3.43
CA GLY A 130 -4.96 13.24 2.71
C GLY A 130 -5.60 14.61 2.54
N ASN A 131 -6.60 14.68 1.67
CA ASN A 131 -7.41 15.86 1.43
C ASN A 131 -8.85 15.61 1.90
N PRO A 132 -9.51 16.55 2.58
CA PRO A 132 -10.92 16.40 2.95
C PRO A 132 -11.78 16.17 1.70
N LEU A 133 -12.66 15.17 1.78
CA LEU A 133 -13.66 14.89 0.76
C LEU A 133 -14.83 15.87 0.89
N CYS A 134 -15.49 16.16 -0.23
CA CYS A 134 -16.75 16.88 -0.21
C CYS A 134 -17.87 15.90 0.15
N VAL A 135 -18.41 16.01 1.36
CA VAL A 135 -19.54 15.19 1.79
C VAL A 135 -20.81 16.02 1.69
N ALA A 136 -21.80 15.53 0.94
CA ALA A 136 -23.11 16.17 0.81
C ALA A 136 -23.92 15.95 2.09
N ALA A 137 -23.69 16.80 3.09
CA ALA A 137 -24.41 16.78 4.34
C ALA A 137 -24.53 18.19 4.92
N ASP A 138 -25.62 18.43 5.66
CA ASP A 138 -25.85 19.66 6.41
C ASP A 138 -24.99 19.70 7.70
N TRP A 139 -23.74 19.24 7.62
CA TRP A 139 -22.84 19.05 8.77
C TRP A 139 -21.81 20.17 8.95
N ALA A 140 -21.73 21.08 8.00
CA ALA A 140 -20.92 22.28 8.09
C ALA A 140 -21.65 23.43 7.39
N ASP A 141 -21.93 24.49 8.16
CA ASP A 141 -22.36 25.81 7.68
C ASP A 141 -21.17 26.62 7.14
#